data_AF-A0A0C5WEP0-F1
#
_entry.id   AF-A0A0C5WEP0-F1
#
_cell.length_a   1.000
_cell.length_b   1.000
_cell.length_c   1.000
_cell.angle_alpha   90.00
_cell.angle_beta   90.00
_cell.angle_gamma   90.00
#
_symmetry.space_group_name_H-M   'P 1'
#
loop_
_entity.id
_entity.type
_entity.pdbx_description
1 polymer ?
#
loop_
_entity_poly.entity_id
_entity_poly.type
_entity_poly.pdbx_seq_one_letter_code
_entity_poly.pdbx_strand_id
1 'polypeptide(L)'
;MSTNMFKKMSNLFFRATEMISQSYEHRVHLINTFNEEFKKAYNNSDLCRFCYFSTVSGNLEFKHAFSSHYLRSGFQLTIDEDYFLTDNDFTLISSYVLENTEFVKKLMVIGYDTFIVKGKTSIEGIQIPLKEIVNLDLKY
;
A
#
# COMPACT_ATOMS: atom_id res chain seq x y z
N MET A 1 -17.69 -14.35 0.18
CA MET A 1 -16.33 -14.73 -0.24
C MET A 1 -15.34 -13.57 -0.19
N SER A 2 -15.71 -12.37 -0.68
CA SER A 2 -14.81 -11.19 -0.68
C SER A 2 -14.37 -10.74 0.73
N THR A 3 -15.27 -10.71 1.71
CA THR A 3 -14.99 -10.27 3.10
C THR A 3 -13.88 -11.08 3.80
N ASN A 4 -13.67 -12.35 3.44
CA ASN A 4 -12.67 -13.21 4.05
C ASN A 4 -11.27 -12.99 3.44
N MET A 5 -11.20 -12.73 2.13
CA MET A 5 -9.96 -12.28 1.46
C MET A 5 -9.50 -10.94 2.04
N PHE A 6 -10.43 -10.01 2.22
CA PHE A 6 -10.14 -8.66 2.66
C PHE A 6 -9.65 -8.59 4.13
N LYS A 7 -10.26 -9.37 5.03
CA LYS A 7 -9.76 -9.53 6.41
C LYS A 7 -8.36 -10.15 6.45
N LYS A 8 -8.06 -11.09 5.54
CA LYS A 8 -6.73 -11.68 5.41
C LYS A 8 -5.71 -10.67 4.90
N MET A 9 -6.07 -9.80 3.95
CA MET A 9 -5.22 -8.69 3.51
C MET A 9 -4.85 -7.75 4.66
N SER A 10 -5.82 -7.32 5.47
CA SER A 10 -5.55 -6.48 6.65
C SER A 10 -4.54 -7.11 7.60
N ASN A 11 -4.67 -8.41 7.90
CA ASN A 11 -3.70 -9.13 8.73
C ASN A 11 -2.30 -9.21 8.09
N LEU A 12 -2.21 -9.34 6.76
CA LEU A 12 -0.94 -9.36 6.04
C LEU A 12 -0.28 -7.99 6.03
N PHE A 13 -1.06 -6.92 5.86
CA PHE A 13 -0.58 -5.56 6.07
C PHE A 13 -0.04 -5.45 7.49
N PHE A 14 -0.82 -5.75 8.52
CA PHE A 14 -0.37 -5.67 9.91
C PHE A 14 0.95 -6.43 10.16
N ARG A 15 1.06 -7.68 9.71
CA ARG A 15 2.29 -8.48 9.84
C ARG A 15 3.49 -7.87 9.11
N ALA A 16 3.31 -7.45 7.86
CA ALA A 16 4.36 -6.78 7.11
C ALA A 16 4.78 -5.46 7.78
N THR A 17 3.84 -4.75 8.43
CA THR A 17 4.13 -3.49 9.12
C THR A 17 4.94 -3.64 10.40
N GLU A 18 4.75 -4.74 11.12
CA GLU A 18 5.54 -5.09 12.31
C GLU A 18 6.99 -5.41 11.94
N MET A 19 7.22 -6.02 10.77
CA MET A 19 8.57 -6.34 10.29
C MET A 19 9.40 -5.11 9.93
N ILE A 20 8.76 -3.97 9.64
CA ILE A 20 9.44 -2.69 9.33
C ILE A 20 9.90 -1.97 10.60
N SER A 21 9.43 -2.37 11.79
CA SER A 21 9.72 -1.67 13.05
C SER A 21 11.19 -1.76 13.51
N GLN A 22 12.02 -2.60 12.88
CA GLN A 22 13.35 -2.93 13.39
C GLN A 22 14.52 -2.33 12.59
N SER A 23 14.28 -1.74 11.41
CA SER A 23 15.31 -0.98 10.70
C SER A 23 14.70 0.16 9.89
N TYR A 24 15.24 1.36 10.04
CA TYR A 24 14.96 2.52 9.19
C TYR A 24 15.55 2.36 7.77
N GLU A 25 15.81 1.12 7.34
CA GLU A 25 16.63 0.82 6.18
C GLU A 25 15.78 0.48 4.95
N HIS A 26 15.87 1.40 4.00
CA HIS A 26 15.62 1.28 2.55
C HIS A 26 14.22 0.84 2.11
N ARG A 27 13.61 1.67 1.26
CA ARG A 27 12.36 1.38 0.51
C ARG A 27 12.40 0.05 -0.24
N VAL A 28 13.58 -0.44 -0.60
CA VAL A 28 13.81 -1.76 -1.20
C VAL A 28 13.48 -2.89 -0.22
N HIS A 29 13.95 -2.80 1.03
CA HIS A 29 13.65 -3.80 2.05
C HIS A 29 12.15 -3.86 2.34
N LEU A 30 11.50 -2.69 2.51
CA LEU A 30 10.04 -2.60 2.62
C LEU A 30 9.35 -3.38 1.50
N ILE A 31 9.66 -3.04 0.25
CA ILE A 31 9.03 -3.65 -0.93
C ILE A 31 9.27 -5.16 -0.96
N ASN A 32 10.49 -5.62 -0.69
CA ASN A 32 10.83 -7.03 -0.67
C ASN A 32 10.05 -7.79 0.40
N THR A 33 10.02 -7.28 1.64
CA THR A 33 9.28 -7.87 2.76
C THR A 33 7.79 -8.00 2.44
N PHE A 34 7.17 -6.93 1.92
CA PHE A 34 5.77 -6.97 1.49
C PHE A 34 5.54 -8.00 0.39
N ASN A 35 6.39 -8.03 -0.64
CA ASN A 35 6.25 -8.96 -1.75
C ASN A 35 6.43 -10.41 -1.33
N GLU A 36 7.35 -10.70 -0.41
CA GLU A 36 7.53 -12.03 0.15
C GLU A 36 6.29 -12.50 0.92
N GLU A 37 5.74 -11.66 1.80
CA GLU A 37 4.56 -12.00 2.58
C GLU A 37 3.31 -12.19 1.70
N PHE A 38 3.09 -11.31 0.72
CA PHE A 38 1.97 -11.45 -0.20
C PHE A 38 2.11 -12.65 -1.13
N LYS A 39 3.34 -12.97 -1.57
CA LYS A 39 3.63 -14.20 -2.33
C LYS A 39 3.36 -15.46 -1.51
N LYS A 40 3.80 -15.50 -0.24
CA LYS A 40 3.49 -16.61 0.68
C LYS A 40 1.98 -16.77 0.85
N ALA A 41 1.27 -15.67 1.09
CA ALA A 41 -0.17 -15.70 1.28
C ALA A 41 -0.92 -16.19 0.03
N TYR A 42 -0.48 -15.79 -1.17
CA TYR A 42 -1.04 -16.31 -2.41
C TYR A 42 -0.79 -17.82 -2.56
N ASN A 43 0.46 -18.27 -2.35
CA ASN A 43 0.81 -19.69 -2.44
C ASN A 43 0.06 -20.56 -1.42
N ASN A 44 -0.25 -20.02 -0.24
CA ASN A 44 -1.02 -20.70 0.79
C ASN A 44 -2.54 -20.63 0.58
N SER A 45 -3.01 -20.06 -0.55
CA SER A 45 -4.44 -19.83 -0.84
C SER A 45 -5.13 -18.90 0.19
N ASP A 46 -4.35 -18.06 0.89
CA ASP A 46 -4.88 -17.02 1.77
C ASP A 46 -5.34 -15.79 0.97
N LEU A 47 -4.66 -15.49 -0.13
CA LEU A 47 -5.09 -14.54 -1.13
C LEU A 47 -5.56 -15.30 -2.37
N CYS A 48 -6.75 -14.97 -2.87
CA CYS A 48 -7.28 -15.57 -4.08
C CYS A 48 -6.72 -14.93 -5.37
N ARG A 49 -5.92 -13.87 -5.23
CA ARG A 49 -5.28 -13.15 -6.35
C ARG A 49 -3.87 -12.78 -5.95
N PHE A 50 -2.95 -12.88 -6.90
CA PHE A 50 -1.58 -12.44 -6.69
C PHE A 50 -1.52 -10.91 -6.69
N CYS A 51 -0.88 -10.35 -5.67
CA CYS A 51 -0.64 -8.92 -5.57
C CYS A 51 0.83 -8.65 -5.22
N TYR A 52 1.35 -7.53 -5.69
CA TYR A 52 2.73 -7.13 -5.40
C TYR A 52 2.85 -5.61 -5.28
N PHE A 53 3.87 -5.18 -4.55
CA PHE A 53 4.22 -3.80 -4.30
C PHE A 53 5.41 -3.35 -5.16
N SER A 54 5.40 -2.09 -5.54
CA SER A 54 6.49 -1.44 -6.27
C SER A 54 6.62 0.04 -5.91
N THR A 55 7.77 0.61 -6.22
CA THR A 55 8.02 2.06 -6.15
C THR A 55 7.83 2.69 -7.52
N VAL A 56 6.90 3.65 -7.61
CA VAL A 56 6.57 4.37 -8.85
C VAL A 56 6.62 5.89 -8.63
N SER A 57 6.38 6.67 -9.69
CA SER A 57 6.20 8.12 -9.56
C SER A 57 4.94 8.40 -8.72
N GLY A 58 5.08 9.28 -7.73
CA GLY A 58 3.94 9.76 -6.95
C GLY A 58 3.25 10.94 -7.65
N ASN A 59 2.10 11.36 -7.14
CA ASN A 59 1.44 12.58 -7.59
C ASN A 59 2.13 13.79 -6.96
N LEU A 60 2.55 14.75 -7.80
CA LEU A 60 3.23 15.97 -7.37
C LEU A 60 2.39 16.82 -6.40
N GLU A 61 1.06 16.78 -6.52
CA GLU A 61 0.14 17.51 -5.63
C GLU A 61 0.14 16.93 -4.19
N PHE A 62 0.54 15.67 -4.04
CA PHE A 62 0.53 14.96 -2.76
C PHE A 62 1.84 15.14 -1.98
N LYS A 63 2.86 15.75 -2.59
CA LYS A 63 4.16 15.97 -1.98
C LYS A 63 4.09 16.61 -0.59
N HIS A 64 5.04 16.20 0.25
CA HIS A 64 5.30 16.76 1.57
C HIS A 64 6.81 16.81 1.86
N ALA A 65 7.20 17.35 3.02
CA ALA A 65 8.61 17.61 3.35
C ALA A 65 9.52 16.38 3.23
N PHE A 66 9.06 15.20 3.64
CA PHE A 66 9.83 13.96 3.53
C PHE A 66 9.91 13.38 2.11
N SER A 67 8.96 13.68 1.21
CA SER A 67 8.95 13.14 -0.16
C SER A 67 9.54 14.08 -1.20
N SER A 68 9.76 15.35 -0.86
CA SER A 68 10.17 16.41 -1.80
C SER A 68 11.45 16.08 -2.58
N HIS A 69 12.38 15.36 -1.95
CA HIS A 69 13.67 14.95 -2.50
C HIS A 69 13.63 13.65 -3.33
N TYR A 70 12.48 12.97 -3.39
CA TYR A 70 12.32 11.72 -4.13
C TYR A 70 11.62 11.94 -5.47
N LEU A 71 12.19 11.37 -6.55
CA LEU A 71 11.57 11.37 -7.89
C LEU A 71 10.44 10.36 -8.01
N ARG A 72 10.58 9.22 -7.32
CA ARG A 72 9.57 8.16 -7.26
C ARG A 72 9.07 8.12 -5.84
N SER A 73 7.93 8.71 -5.53
CA SER A 73 7.35 8.77 -4.18
C SER A 73 6.02 8.00 -4.05
N GLY A 74 5.64 7.25 -5.08
CA GLY A 74 4.46 6.40 -5.07
C GLY A 74 4.76 5.00 -4.52
N PHE A 75 3.98 4.57 -3.52
CA PHE A 75 3.92 3.20 -3.03
C PHE A 75 2.74 2.52 -3.73
N GLN A 76 3.01 1.63 -4.69
CA GLN A 76 1.96 1.04 -5.52
C GLN A 76 1.72 -0.42 -5.19
N LEU A 77 0.49 -0.76 -4.84
CA LEU A 77 -0.05 -2.11 -4.86
C LEU A 77 -0.62 -2.41 -6.25
N THR A 78 -0.13 -3.47 -6.87
CA THR A 78 -0.63 -3.98 -8.15
C THR A 78 -1.31 -5.33 -7.94
N ILE A 79 -2.51 -5.49 -8.49
CA ILE A 79 -3.24 -6.75 -8.49
C ILE A 79 -3.07 -7.39 -9.87
N ASP A 80 -2.45 -8.57 -9.93
CA ASP A 80 -2.04 -9.20 -11.20
C ASP A 80 -3.26 -9.69 -12.00
N GLU A 81 -4.18 -10.32 -11.30
CA GLU A 81 -5.44 -10.85 -11.82
C GLU A 81 -6.58 -9.84 -11.60
N ASP A 82 -6.60 -8.76 -12.39
CA ASP A 82 -7.52 -7.64 -12.20
C ASP A 82 -8.86 -7.76 -12.92
N TYR A 83 -9.17 -8.94 -13.48
CA TYR A 83 -10.46 -9.19 -14.11
C TYR A 83 -11.62 -9.04 -13.11
N PHE A 84 -12.69 -8.37 -13.53
CA PHE A 84 -13.88 -8.06 -12.74
C PHE A 84 -13.63 -7.21 -11.48
N LEU A 85 -12.47 -6.57 -11.33
CA LEU A 85 -12.28 -5.54 -10.31
C LEU A 85 -13.02 -4.26 -10.69
N THR A 86 -13.65 -3.65 -9.70
CA THR A 86 -14.32 -2.36 -9.79
C THR A 86 -13.57 -1.31 -8.98
N ASP A 87 -13.87 -0.03 -9.20
CA ASP A 87 -13.31 1.07 -8.41
C ASP A 87 -13.61 0.94 -6.90
N ASN A 88 -14.75 0.35 -6.56
CA ASN A 88 -15.12 0.03 -5.18
C ASN A 88 -14.18 -1.01 -4.56
N ASP A 89 -13.73 -1.99 -5.34
CA ASP A 89 -12.79 -3.00 -4.86
C ASP A 89 -11.42 -2.38 -4.57
N PHE A 90 -10.94 -1.48 -5.44
CA PHE A 90 -9.71 -0.73 -5.18
C PHE A 90 -9.85 0.13 -3.93
N THR A 91 -10.97 0.84 -3.78
CA THR A 91 -11.27 1.68 -2.62
C THR A 91 -11.25 0.85 -1.34
N LEU A 92 -11.92 -0.30 -1.33
CA LEU A 92 -11.95 -1.20 -0.18
C LEU A 92 -10.57 -1.79 0.15
N ILE A 93 -9.80 -2.19 -0.86
CA ILE A 93 -8.42 -2.66 -0.66
C ILE A 93 -7.57 -1.56 -0.03
N SER A 94 -7.74 -0.32 -0.47
CA SER A 94 -6.98 0.79 0.09
C SER A 94 -7.33 1.09 1.52
N SER A 95 -8.60 0.99 1.92
CA SER A 95 -9.02 1.31 3.28
C SER A 95 -8.27 0.47 4.31
N TYR A 96 -8.00 -0.82 4.05
CA TYR A 96 -7.23 -1.67 4.96
C TYR A 96 -5.79 -1.22 5.19
N VAL A 97 -5.17 -0.59 4.19
CA VAL A 97 -3.82 -0.03 4.35
C VAL A 97 -3.88 1.25 5.16
N LEU A 98 -4.89 2.08 4.88
CA LEU A 98 -5.05 3.40 5.46
C LEU A 98 -5.58 3.37 6.90
N GLU A 99 -6.31 2.32 7.28
CA GLU A 99 -6.77 2.06 8.66
C GLU A 99 -5.60 1.95 9.65
N ASN A 100 -4.41 1.55 9.19
CA ASN A 100 -3.20 1.51 10.02
C ASN A 100 -2.43 2.84 9.90
N THR A 101 -2.85 3.85 10.65
CA THR A 101 -2.27 5.20 10.57
C THR A 101 -0.78 5.22 10.95
N GLU A 102 -0.33 4.36 11.86
CA GLU A 102 1.09 4.19 12.21
C GLU A 102 1.92 3.70 11.02
N PHE A 103 1.39 2.77 10.23
CA PHE A 103 2.04 2.36 9.00
C PHE A 103 2.09 3.51 7.98
N VAL A 104 1.01 4.26 7.83
CA VAL A 104 0.98 5.41 6.91
C VAL A 104 2.02 6.46 7.32
N LYS A 105 2.16 6.75 8.62
CA LYS A 105 3.23 7.63 9.14
C LYS A 105 4.62 7.09 8.78
N LYS A 106 4.86 5.79 8.95
CA LYS A 106 6.13 5.15 8.55
C LYS A 106 6.39 5.31 7.04
N LEU A 107 5.38 5.10 6.18
CA LEU A 107 5.49 5.33 4.73
C LEU A 107 5.87 6.77 4.38
N MET A 108 5.29 7.75 5.07
CA MET A 108 5.62 9.16 4.88
C MET A 108 7.06 9.47 5.28
N VAL A 109 7.51 9.00 6.44
CA VAL A 109 8.86 9.25 6.96
C VAL A 109 9.94 8.70 6.02
N ILE A 110 9.70 7.55 5.38
CA ILE A 110 10.63 6.95 4.41
C ILE A 110 10.53 7.57 2.99
N GLY A 111 9.69 8.59 2.80
CA GLY A 111 9.64 9.41 1.59
C GLY A 111 8.59 9.01 0.55
N TYR A 112 7.58 8.20 0.90
CA TYR A 112 6.39 8.03 0.06
C TYR A 112 5.35 9.10 0.37
N ASP A 113 4.68 9.64 -0.65
CA ASP A 113 3.58 10.62 -0.48
C ASP A 113 2.24 10.15 -1.06
N THR A 114 2.30 9.17 -1.97
CA THR A 114 1.15 8.69 -2.73
C THR A 114 1.02 7.19 -2.51
N PHE A 115 -0.13 6.74 -2.05
CA PHE A 115 -0.50 5.33 -2.11
C PHE A 115 -1.33 5.06 -3.35
N ILE A 116 -0.98 4.03 -4.10
CA ILE A 116 -1.60 3.71 -5.39
C ILE A 116 -2.10 2.28 -5.34
N VAL A 117 -3.36 2.07 -5.70
CA VAL A 117 -3.92 0.72 -5.91
C VAL A 117 -4.43 0.64 -7.33
N LYS A 118 -3.87 -0.28 -8.11
CA LYS A 118 -4.30 -0.51 -9.50
C LYS A 118 -4.27 -1.99 -9.86
N GLY A 119 -5.08 -2.35 -10.84
CA GLY A 119 -4.92 -3.60 -11.55
C GLY A 119 -3.75 -3.55 -12.55
N LYS A 120 -3.24 -4.72 -12.94
CA LYS A 120 -2.16 -4.85 -13.93
C LYS A 120 -2.54 -4.34 -15.31
N THR A 121 -3.78 -4.59 -15.75
CA THR A 121 -4.30 -4.15 -17.06
C THR A 121 -5.00 -2.79 -16.97
N SER A 122 -5.33 -2.36 -15.75
CA SER A 122 -5.93 -1.06 -15.49
C SER A 122 -4.99 0.09 -15.86
N ILE A 123 -5.48 1.01 -16.70
CA ILE A 123 -4.76 2.22 -17.13
C ILE A 123 -4.58 3.14 -15.92
N GLU A 124 -5.70 3.45 -15.28
CA GLU A 124 -5.78 4.24 -14.06
C GLU A 124 -6.06 3.33 -12.86
N GLY A 125 -5.67 3.80 -11.69
CA GLY A 125 -6.08 3.23 -10.41
C GLY A 125 -6.31 4.37 -9.43
N ILE A 126 -6.67 4.01 -8.21
CA ILE A 126 -6.86 5.03 -7.19
C ILE A 126 -5.50 5.52 -6.68
N GLN A 127 -5.39 6.82 -6.46
CA GLN A 127 -4.22 7.46 -5.89
C GLN A 127 -4.66 8.25 -4.66
N ILE A 128 -3.98 8.02 -3.54
CA ILE A 128 -4.40 8.54 -2.24
C ILE A 128 -3.25 9.35 -1.63
N PRO A 129 -3.49 10.60 -1.24
CA PRO A 129 -2.51 11.42 -0.54
C PRO A 129 -2.29 10.93 0.89
N LEU A 130 -1.09 10.41 1.18
CA LEU A 130 -0.79 9.87 2.52
C LEU A 130 -0.88 10.93 3.63
N LYS A 131 -0.54 12.19 3.29
CA LYS A 131 -0.60 13.33 4.22
C LYS A 131 -2.00 13.61 4.75
N GLU A 132 -3.05 13.31 3.98
CA GLU A 132 -4.42 13.56 4.41
C GLU A 132 -4.86 12.54 5.46
N ILE A 133 -4.35 11.31 5.37
CA ILE A 133 -4.65 10.23 6.31
C ILE A 133 -4.04 10.51 7.69
N VAL A 134 -2.80 10.98 7.74
CA VAL A 134 -2.15 11.34 9.02
C VAL A 134 -2.77 12.61 9.63
N ASN A 135 -3.20 13.58 8.80
CA ASN A 135 -3.86 14.78 9.30
C ASN A 135 -5.27 14.51 9.85
N LEU A 136 -5.95 13.43 9.42
CA LEU A 136 -7.23 13.01 10.00
C LEU A 136 -7.08 12.56 11.47
N ASP A 137 -5.91 12.00 11.83
CA ASP A 137 -5.56 11.56 13.20
C ASP A 137 -5.28 12.74 14.16
N LEU A 138 -5.08 13.96 13.64
CA LEU A 138 -4.70 15.16 14.41
C LEU A 138 -5.86 16.15 14.63
N LYS A 139 -7.11 15.78 14.30
CA LYS A 139 -8.27 16.62 14.59
C LYS A 139 -8.62 16.52 16.09
N TYR A 140 -8.28 17.58 16.83
CA TYR A 140 -8.66 17.81 18.23
C TYR A 140 -10.18 17.87 18.43
#